data_AF-A0A1P8XGN7-F1
#
_entry.id   AF-A0A1P8XGN7-F1
#
_cell.length_a   1.000
_cell.length_b   1.000
_cell.length_c   1.000
_cell.angle_alpha   90.00
_cell.angle_beta   90.00
_cell.angle_gamma   90.00
#
_symmetry.space_group_name_H-M   'P 1'
#
loop_
_entity.id
_entity.type
_entity.pdbx_description
1 polymer ?
#
loop_
_entity_poly.entity_id
_entity_poly.type
_entity_poly.pdbx_seq_one_letter_code
_entity_poly.pdbx_strand_id
1 'polypeptide(L)'
;MTRVAHVLTMLGVIAVPAVGWFAADWSGATTLVVYWFETLAVCVFICARLQLHRRWKPLCGHFDYRGPTEGRRSGRSASFISGFALVAFSFSAVHALMLGTILLILNRNGYGSIIQIDWRSVVFGCLTVVVLLALDFLVDLIGLRQWTFWQLEQLANGGLSRVIVVHMTLIFGFLAVAITSAPDAFFGVFVVLKSLTALSGAIPQYEPASAPKWLSSIMNRVPNVRPGERFEEVWAQDRAAEQARRRHNEKPWARR
;
A
#
# COMPACT_ATOMS: atom_id res chain seq x y z
N MET A 1 1.29 -21.62 10.64
CA MET A 1 0.35 -20.90 11.53
C MET A 1 0.38 -19.40 11.30
N THR A 2 1.55 -18.74 11.25
CA THR A 2 1.67 -17.29 11.00
C THR A 2 1.03 -16.81 9.68
N ARG A 3 1.28 -17.48 8.54
CA ARG A 3 0.65 -17.10 7.25
C ARG A 3 -0.88 -17.11 7.26
N VAL A 4 -1.49 -18.08 7.96
CA VAL A 4 -2.97 -18.16 8.06
C VAL A 4 -3.50 -17.02 8.92
N ALA A 5 -2.81 -16.71 10.04
CA ALA A 5 -3.14 -15.56 10.86
C ALA A 5 -3.08 -14.24 10.07
N HIS A 6 -2.04 -14.01 9.26
CA HIS A 6 -1.92 -12.80 8.42
C HIS A 6 -3.02 -12.68 7.37
N VAL A 7 -3.41 -13.80 6.76
CA VAL A 7 -4.52 -13.79 5.79
C VAL A 7 -5.83 -13.48 6.50
N LEU A 8 -6.07 -14.08 7.67
CA LEU A 8 -7.29 -13.82 8.45
C LEU A 8 -7.37 -12.39 8.97
N THR A 9 -6.27 -11.82 9.48
CA THR A 9 -6.22 -10.42 9.93
C THR A 9 -6.41 -9.46 8.76
N MET A 10 -5.76 -9.72 7.63
CA MET A 10 -5.92 -8.93 6.41
C MET A 10 -7.36 -8.98 5.87
N LEU A 11 -7.95 -10.17 5.79
CA LEU A 11 -9.35 -10.33 5.40
C LEU A 11 -10.29 -9.64 6.39
N GLY A 12 -10.02 -9.74 7.69
CA GLY A 12 -10.76 -9.05 8.74
C GLY A 12 -10.73 -7.53 8.56
N VAL A 13 -9.55 -6.95 8.31
CA VAL A 13 -9.39 -5.50 8.12
C VAL A 13 -10.14 -5.03 6.87
N ILE A 14 -10.09 -5.79 5.77
CA ILE A 14 -10.88 -5.50 4.55
C ILE A 14 -12.39 -5.63 4.81
N ALA A 15 -12.78 -6.60 5.63
CA ALA A 15 -14.17 -6.88 5.93
C ALA A 15 -14.83 -5.78 6.78
N VAL A 16 -14.10 -5.07 7.65
CA VAL A 16 -14.70 -4.07 8.55
C VAL A 16 -15.55 -3.04 7.80
N PRO A 17 -15.04 -2.34 6.77
CA PRO A 17 -15.85 -1.33 6.09
C PRO A 17 -16.80 -1.95 5.06
N ALA A 18 -16.50 -3.14 4.55
CA ALA A 18 -17.40 -3.87 3.65
C ALA A 18 -18.66 -4.34 4.38
N VAL A 19 -18.52 -4.92 5.57
CA VAL A 19 -19.63 -5.29 6.47
C VAL A 19 -20.35 -4.04 6.94
N GLY A 20 -19.61 -2.98 7.26
CA GLY A 20 -20.17 -1.66 7.57
C GLY A 20 -21.15 -1.17 6.51
N TRP A 21 -20.72 -1.16 5.25
CA TRP A 21 -21.50 -0.70 4.10
C TRP A 21 -22.67 -1.64 3.74
N PHE A 22 -22.44 -2.96 3.67
CA PHE A 22 -23.43 -3.91 3.15
C PHE A 22 -24.38 -4.48 4.21
N ALA A 23 -24.01 -4.45 5.50
CA ALA A 23 -24.76 -5.15 6.55
C ALA A 23 -25.04 -4.30 7.81
N ALA A 24 -24.40 -3.15 7.97
CA ALA A 24 -24.57 -2.28 9.13
C ALA A 24 -25.09 -0.88 8.79
N ASP A 25 -25.65 -0.70 7.59
CA ASP A 25 -26.26 0.55 7.09
C ASP A 25 -25.35 1.78 7.23
N TRP A 26 -24.03 1.60 7.14
CA TRP A 26 -23.11 2.73 7.20
C TRP A 26 -23.34 3.66 6.01
N SER A 27 -23.42 4.94 6.31
CA SER A 27 -23.39 5.97 5.28
C SER A 27 -22.08 5.91 4.47
N GLY A 28 -22.13 6.45 3.25
CA GLY A 28 -20.95 6.53 2.40
C GLY A 28 -19.83 7.32 3.07
N ALA A 29 -20.18 8.39 3.79
CA ALA A 29 -19.23 9.19 4.56
C ALA A 29 -18.58 8.42 5.71
N THR A 30 -19.35 7.68 6.51
CA THR A 30 -18.83 6.84 7.61
C THR A 30 -17.85 5.80 7.05
N THR A 31 -18.23 5.12 5.97
CA THR A 31 -17.42 4.10 5.30
C THR A 31 -16.10 4.68 4.79
N LEU A 32 -16.13 5.85 4.15
CA LEU A 32 -14.92 6.51 3.65
C LEU A 32 -13.97 6.93 4.78
N VAL A 33 -14.49 7.47 5.88
CA VAL A 33 -13.66 7.90 7.01
C VAL A 33 -12.94 6.69 7.63
N VAL A 34 -13.64 5.58 7.83
CA VAL A 34 -13.03 4.35 8.35
C VAL A 34 -11.98 3.80 7.36
N TYR A 35 -12.25 3.84 6.06
CA TYR A 35 -11.29 3.41 5.04
C TYR A 35 -10.03 4.29 4.95
N TRP A 36 -10.18 5.60 5.11
CA TRP A 36 -9.05 6.52 5.18
C TRP A 36 -8.20 6.22 6.41
N PHE A 37 -8.86 6.07 7.58
CA PHE A 37 -8.19 5.76 8.83
C PHE A 37 -7.47 4.40 8.78
N GLU A 38 -8.08 3.38 8.17
CA GLU A 38 -7.47 2.07 7.95
C GLU A 38 -6.12 2.19 7.23
N THR A 39 -6.10 2.95 6.12
CA THR A 39 -4.88 3.20 5.34
C THR A 39 -3.81 3.84 6.20
N LEU A 40 -4.17 4.88 6.96
CA LEU A 40 -3.27 5.57 7.87
C LEU A 40 -2.72 4.62 8.95
N ALA A 41 -3.59 3.82 9.57
CA ALA A 41 -3.22 2.87 10.61
C ALA A 41 -2.25 1.81 10.07
N VAL A 42 -2.51 1.26 8.88
CA VAL A 42 -1.59 0.33 8.21
C VAL A 42 -0.21 0.95 8.03
N CYS A 43 -0.12 2.20 7.54
CA CYS A 43 1.15 2.90 7.38
C CYS A 43 1.89 3.09 8.72
N VAL A 44 1.16 3.44 9.79
CA VAL A 44 1.73 3.57 11.15
C VAL A 44 2.30 2.24 11.65
N PHE A 45 1.55 1.15 11.49
CA PHE A 45 1.99 -0.18 11.91
C PHE A 45 3.16 -0.72 11.07
N ILE A 46 3.27 -0.35 9.79
CA ILE A 46 4.47 -0.63 8.97
C ILE A 46 5.67 0.16 9.50
N CYS A 47 5.51 1.47 9.77
CA CYS A 47 6.57 2.28 10.39
C CYS A 47 7.03 1.69 11.73
N ALA A 48 6.11 1.23 12.56
CA ALA A 48 6.43 0.59 13.84
C ALA A 48 7.29 -0.68 13.65
N ARG A 49 6.92 -1.56 12.71
CA ARG A 49 7.72 -2.75 12.35
C ARG A 49 9.12 -2.39 11.88
N LEU A 50 9.22 -1.39 11.01
CA LEU A 50 10.51 -0.93 10.49
C LEU A 50 11.41 -0.38 11.60
N GLN A 51 10.87 0.44 12.50
CA GLN A 51 11.62 0.99 13.63
C GLN A 51 12.09 -0.10 14.60
N LEU A 52 11.24 -1.07 14.88
CA LEU A 52 11.58 -2.16 15.78
C LEU A 52 12.62 -3.10 15.16
N HIS A 53 12.46 -3.45 13.89
CA HIS A 53 13.46 -4.21 13.16
C HIS A 53 14.79 -3.47 13.07
N ARG A 54 14.78 -2.14 12.85
CA ARG A 54 16.00 -1.31 12.86
C ARG A 54 16.74 -1.40 14.20
N ARG A 55 16.01 -1.47 15.32
CA ARG A 55 16.59 -1.63 16.67
C ARG A 55 17.17 -3.03 16.89
N TRP A 56 16.48 -4.07 16.44
CA TRP A 56 16.89 -5.46 16.67
C TRP A 56 17.95 -5.98 15.69
N LYS A 57 17.90 -5.52 14.44
CA LYS A 57 18.77 -5.96 13.34
C LYS A 57 19.17 -4.73 12.51
N PRO A 58 20.23 -4.01 12.92
CA PRO A 58 20.69 -2.83 12.20
C PRO A 58 21.37 -3.26 10.90
N LEU A 59 20.64 -3.13 9.79
CA LEU A 59 21.11 -3.45 8.44
C LEU A 59 21.31 -2.18 7.62
N CYS A 60 22.19 -2.22 6.62
CA CYS A 60 22.45 -1.11 5.72
C CYS A 60 21.17 -0.56 5.09
N GLY A 61 20.18 -1.40 4.77
CA GLY A 61 18.89 -0.95 4.21
C GLY A 61 18.14 0.07 5.08
N HIS A 62 18.39 0.09 6.40
CA HIS A 62 17.76 1.07 7.31
C HIS A 62 18.49 2.43 7.36
N PHE A 63 19.77 2.49 6.97
CA PHE A 63 20.61 3.68 7.17
C PHE A 63 21.21 4.22 5.85
N ASP A 64 21.63 3.32 4.96
CA ASP A 64 22.16 3.57 3.62
C ASP A 64 21.34 2.79 2.58
N TYR A 65 20.05 3.15 2.49
CA TYR A 65 19.10 2.48 1.62
C TYR A 65 19.41 2.74 0.14
N ARG A 66 19.51 1.66 -0.64
CA ARG A 66 19.51 1.72 -2.10
C ARG A 66 18.16 1.27 -2.65
N GLY A 67 17.47 2.18 -3.34
CA GLY A 67 16.17 1.93 -3.98
C GLY A 67 16.28 1.37 -5.40
N PRO A 68 15.18 0.84 -5.97
CA PRO A 68 15.18 0.18 -7.30
C PRO A 68 15.48 1.08 -8.49
N THR A 69 15.46 2.41 -8.32
CA THR A 69 15.64 3.36 -9.43
C THR A 69 16.93 4.14 -9.25
N GLU A 70 18.04 3.57 -9.70
CA GLU A 70 19.28 4.32 -9.92
C GLU A 70 19.04 5.26 -11.13
N GLY A 71 18.81 6.56 -10.89
CA GLY A 71 18.79 7.51 -12.02
C GLY A 71 18.15 8.90 -11.85
N ARG A 72 17.40 9.21 -10.78
CA ARG A 72 16.86 10.57 -10.60
C ARG A 72 16.99 11.04 -9.16
N ARG A 73 18.11 11.75 -8.90
CA ARG A 73 18.24 12.81 -7.88
C ARG A 73 17.58 12.55 -6.51
N SER A 74 17.79 11.40 -5.87
CA SER A 74 17.64 11.35 -4.41
C SER A 74 18.97 11.81 -3.79
N GLY A 75 19.14 13.12 -3.71
CA GLY A 75 20.21 13.70 -2.93
C GLY A 75 20.10 13.22 -1.49
N ARG A 76 21.24 12.75 -0.94
CA ARG A 76 21.50 12.49 0.47
C ARG A 76 20.74 11.29 1.07
N SER A 77 21.52 10.27 1.47
CA SER A 77 21.20 9.16 2.39
C SER A 77 20.02 9.47 3.32
N ALA A 78 18.79 9.22 2.84
CA ALA A 78 17.61 9.25 3.67
C ALA A 78 17.32 7.81 4.09
N SER A 79 17.08 7.60 5.39
CA SER A 79 16.70 6.28 5.88
C SER A 79 15.45 5.78 5.15
N PHE A 80 15.36 4.47 4.88
CA PHE A 80 14.18 3.87 4.23
C PHE A 80 12.88 4.27 4.94
N ILE A 81 12.91 4.31 6.29
CA ILE A 81 11.76 4.70 7.11
C ILE A 81 11.35 6.14 6.84
N SER A 82 12.31 7.08 6.75
CA SER A 82 12.02 8.48 6.45
C SER A 82 11.39 8.64 5.06
N GLY A 83 11.92 7.94 4.05
CA GLY A 83 11.36 7.97 2.70
C GLY A 83 9.94 7.40 2.66
N PHE A 84 9.75 6.23 3.27
CA PHE A 84 8.43 5.59 3.38
C PHE A 84 7.43 6.48 4.13
N ALA A 85 7.79 6.98 5.32
CA ALA A 85 6.93 7.82 6.14
C ALA A 85 6.54 9.11 5.41
N LEU A 86 7.51 9.78 4.77
CA LEU A 86 7.25 10.99 4.00
C LEU A 86 6.21 10.73 2.92
N VAL A 87 6.40 9.70 2.09
CA VAL A 87 5.47 9.38 0.99
C VAL A 87 4.11 8.96 1.54
N ALA A 88 4.08 8.01 2.48
CA ALA A 88 2.85 7.46 3.04
C ALA A 88 2.00 8.52 3.74
N PHE A 89 2.59 9.33 4.63
CA PHE A 89 1.85 10.34 5.37
C PHE A 89 1.47 11.54 4.50
N SER A 90 2.33 11.97 3.56
CA SER A 90 1.96 13.04 2.60
C SER A 90 0.78 12.61 1.74
N PHE A 91 0.81 11.37 1.24
CA PHE A 91 -0.29 10.80 0.48
C PHE A 91 -1.57 10.71 1.32
N SER A 92 -1.47 10.20 2.55
CA SER A 92 -2.61 10.10 3.47
C SER A 92 -3.20 11.48 3.81
N ALA A 93 -2.37 12.52 3.91
CA ALA A 93 -2.80 13.90 4.16
C ALA A 93 -3.53 14.50 2.96
N VAL A 94 -2.97 14.36 1.75
CA VAL A 94 -3.65 14.78 0.51
C VAL A 94 -4.98 14.05 0.36
N HIS A 95 -5.02 12.76 0.67
CA HIS A 95 -6.24 11.98 0.64
C HIS A 95 -7.29 12.49 1.65
N ALA A 96 -6.87 12.84 2.88
CA ALA A 96 -7.76 13.42 3.89
C ALA A 96 -8.41 14.72 3.40
N LEU A 97 -7.60 15.63 2.82
CA LEU A 97 -8.08 16.91 2.28
C LEU A 97 -9.10 16.72 1.17
N MET A 98 -8.84 15.77 0.30
CA MET A 98 -9.73 15.46 -0.80
C MET A 98 -11.02 14.80 -0.33
N LEU A 99 -10.95 13.87 0.62
CA LEU A 99 -12.13 13.30 1.26
C LEU A 99 -13.00 14.40 1.88
N GLY A 100 -12.38 15.33 2.61
CA GLY A 100 -13.07 16.50 3.16
C GLY A 100 -13.75 17.35 2.07
N THR A 101 -13.06 17.60 0.95
CA THR A 101 -13.62 18.33 -0.19
C THR A 101 -14.81 17.61 -0.82
N ILE A 102 -14.73 16.29 -1.01
CA ILE A 102 -15.83 15.49 -1.59
C ILE A 102 -17.05 15.53 -0.68
N LEU A 103 -16.86 15.31 0.62
CA LEU A 103 -17.95 15.39 1.60
C LEU A 103 -18.58 16.78 1.63
N LEU A 104 -17.78 17.84 1.52
CA LEU A 104 -18.27 19.22 1.45
C LEU A 104 -19.12 19.48 0.20
N ILE A 105 -18.66 19.01 -0.98
CA ILE A 105 -19.39 19.16 -2.24
C ILE A 105 -20.71 18.40 -2.21
N LEU A 106 -20.70 17.14 -1.77
CA LEU A 106 -21.91 16.33 -1.65
C LEU A 106 -22.92 16.96 -0.68
N ASN A 107 -22.43 17.58 0.40
CA ASN A 107 -23.29 18.24 1.40
C ASN A 107 -23.96 19.48 0.83
N ARG A 108 -23.22 20.25 0.01
CA ARG A 108 -23.77 21.41 -0.70
C ARG A 108 -24.78 21.02 -1.79
N ASN A 109 -24.61 19.85 -2.41
CA ASN A 109 -25.48 19.37 -3.49
C ASN A 109 -26.75 18.64 -3.01
N GLY A 110 -27.06 18.68 -1.70
CA GLY A 110 -28.32 18.15 -1.17
C GLY A 110 -28.34 16.64 -0.88
N TYR A 111 -27.21 15.93 -1.01
CA TYR A 111 -27.08 14.50 -0.70
C TYR A 111 -26.87 14.23 0.81
N GLY A 112 -27.53 15.00 1.68
CA GLY A 112 -27.30 14.99 3.13
C GLY A 112 -27.52 13.64 3.81
N SER A 113 -28.37 12.77 3.27
CA SER A 113 -28.62 11.42 3.81
C SER A 113 -27.41 10.48 3.68
N ILE A 114 -26.60 10.63 2.63
CA ILE A 114 -25.39 9.80 2.38
C ILE A 114 -24.20 10.29 3.21
N ILE A 115 -24.32 11.49 3.81
CA ILE A 115 -23.24 12.21 4.49
C ILE A 115 -23.40 12.21 6.00
N GLN A 116 -24.49 11.66 6.54
CA GLN A 116 -24.63 11.55 7.99
C GLN A 116 -23.51 10.66 8.54
N ILE A 117 -22.52 11.28 9.16
CA ILE A 117 -21.41 10.59 9.80
C ILE A 117 -21.91 10.12 11.16
N ASP A 118 -22.09 8.81 11.31
CA ASP A 118 -22.27 8.24 12.64
C ASP A 118 -20.89 8.06 13.28
N TRP A 119 -20.51 9.02 14.12
CA TRP A 119 -19.24 9.00 14.84
C TRP A 119 -19.08 7.77 15.72
N ARG A 120 -20.18 7.18 16.21
CA ARG A 120 -20.11 5.92 16.97
C ARG A 120 -19.63 4.79 16.06
N SER A 121 -20.27 4.59 14.92
CA SER A 121 -19.84 3.61 13.92
C SER A 121 -18.41 3.84 13.42
N VAL A 122 -18.02 5.10 13.21
CA VAL A 122 -16.61 5.44 12.87
C VAL A 122 -15.66 4.96 13.97
N VAL A 123 -15.92 5.29 15.24
CA VAL A 123 -15.06 4.88 16.37
C VAL A 123 -14.98 3.36 16.47
N PHE A 124 -16.11 2.65 16.36
CA PHE A 124 -16.12 1.18 16.39
C PHE A 124 -15.36 0.57 15.21
N GLY A 125 -15.54 1.09 13.99
CA GLY A 125 -14.82 0.65 12.81
C GLY A 125 -13.31 0.86 12.96
N CYS A 126 -12.90 2.07 13.33
CA CYS A 126 -11.50 2.42 13.57
C CYS A 126 -10.86 1.57 14.67
N LEU A 127 -11.56 1.37 15.79
CA LEU A 127 -11.08 0.53 16.90
C LEU A 127 -10.89 -0.92 16.44
N THR A 128 -11.85 -1.46 15.70
CA THR A 128 -11.77 -2.84 15.17
C THR A 128 -10.57 -2.99 14.24
N VAL A 129 -10.34 -2.03 13.33
CA VAL A 129 -9.17 -2.02 12.46
C VAL A 129 -7.88 -1.98 13.28
N VAL A 130 -7.77 -1.11 14.29
CA VAL A 130 -6.59 -1.04 15.16
C VAL A 130 -6.34 -2.34 15.90
N VAL A 131 -7.38 -2.97 16.45
CA VAL A 131 -7.25 -4.25 17.16
C VAL A 131 -6.75 -5.34 16.21
N LEU A 132 -7.32 -5.46 15.01
CA LEU A 132 -6.88 -6.45 14.03
C LEU A 132 -5.42 -6.22 13.59
N LEU A 133 -5.04 -4.97 13.33
CA LEU A 133 -3.66 -4.62 12.98
C LEU A 133 -2.69 -4.83 14.14
N ALA A 134 -3.13 -4.59 15.38
CA ALA A 134 -2.34 -4.86 16.57
C ALA A 134 -2.11 -6.36 16.78
N LEU A 135 -3.14 -7.19 16.59
CA LEU A 135 -3.00 -8.65 16.65
C LEU A 135 -2.02 -9.15 15.58
N ASP A 136 -2.17 -8.66 14.35
CA ASP A 136 -1.25 -8.96 13.25
C ASP A 136 0.20 -8.55 13.58
N PHE A 137 0.38 -7.37 14.15
CA PHE A 137 1.67 -6.86 14.60
C PHE A 137 2.29 -7.71 15.72
N LEU A 138 1.49 -8.17 16.68
CA LEU A 138 1.95 -9.04 17.76
C LEU A 138 2.39 -10.41 17.25
N VAL A 139 1.68 -10.97 16.25
CA VAL A 139 2.09 -12.20 15.58
C VAL A 139 3.41 -12.00 14.85
N ASP A 140 3.56 -10.89 14.13
CA ASP A 140 4.81 -10.55 13.44
C ASP A 140 5.97 -10.38 14.41
N LEU A 141 5.72 -9.81 15.60
CA LEU A 141 6.74 -9.53 16.61
C LEU A 141 7.59 -10.76 16.96
N ILE A 142 6.96 -11.95 16.97
CA ILE A 142 7.60 -13.24 17.27
C ILE A 142 8.67 -13.58 16.22
N GLY A 143 8.41 -13.29 14.94
CA GLY A 143 9.28 -13.62 13.81
C GLY A 143 10.12 -12.45 13.30
N LEU A 144 9.80 -11.22 13.67
CA LEU A 144 10.33 -9.99 13.07
C LEU A 144 11.87 -9.92 13.13
N ARG A 145 12.50 -10.48 14.18
CA ARG A 145 13.97 -10.50 14.31
C ARG A 145 14.65 -11.35 13.23
N GLN A 146 13.97 -12.36 12.70
CA GLN A 146 14.51 -13.26 11.68
C GLN A 146 14.25 -12.74 10.26
N TRP A 147 13.40 -11.73 10.10
CA TRP A 147 13.05 -11.21 8.79
C TRP A 147 14.26 -10.63 8.06
N THR A 148 14.20 -10.72 6.74
CA THR A 148 15.15 -10.03 5.85
C THR A 148 14.66 -8.60 5.63
N PHE A 149 15.58 -7.68 5.35
CA PHE A 149 15.20 -6.33 4.96
C PHE A 149 14.29 -6.34 3.72
N TRP A 150 14.54 -7.25 2.77
CA TRP A 150 13.72 -7.41 1.57
C TRP A 150 12.25 -7.77 1.88
N GLN A 151 11.99 -8.57 2.92
CA GLN A 151 10.62 -8.88 3.35
C GLN A 151 9.90 -7.63 3.87
N LEU A 152 10.61 -6.80 4.65
CA LEU A 152 10.07 -5.52 5.12
C LEU A 152 9.85 -4.52 3.99
N GLU A 153 10.78 -4.46 3.04
CA GLU A 153 10.69 -3.59 1.88
C GLU A 153 9.48 -3.94 1.01
N GLN A 154 9.21 -5.23 0.77
CA GLN A 154 8.00 -5.67 0.07
C GLN A 154 6.72 -5.40 0.85
N LEU A 155 6.72 -5.60 2.16
CA LEU A 155 5.56 -5.29 3.00
C LEU A 155 5.18 -3.81 2.85
N ALA A 156 6.18 -2.92 2.95
CA ALA A 156 6.02 -1.48 2.80
C ALA A 156 5.59 -1.08 1.38
N ASN A 157 6.29 -1.57 0.35
CA ASN A 157 6.02 -1.21 -1.05
C ASN A 157 4.71 -1.80 -1.57
N GLY A 158 4.38 -3.02 -1.17
CA GLY A 158 3.12 -3.68 -1.50
C GLY A 158 1.91 -3.01 -0.86
N GLY A 159 2.06 -2.43 0.33
CA GLY A 159 1.04 -1.58 0.95
C GLY A 159 0.84 -0.28 0.17
N LEU A 160 1.92 0.44 -0.11
CA LEU A 160 1.90 1.73 -0.82
C LEU A 160 1.35 1.63 -2.25
N SER A 161 1.77 0.65 -3.04
CA SER A 161 1.34 0.53 -4.45
C SER A 161 -0.15 0.24 -4.58
N ARG A 162 -0.69 -0.62 -3.72
CA ARG A 162 -2.13 -0.93 -3.66
C ARG A 162 -2.95 0.27 -3.23
N VAL A 163 -2.48 0.98 -2.20
CA VAL A 163 -3.10 2.22 -1.73
C VAL A 163 -3.16 3.22 -2.88
N ILE A 164 -2.04 3.53 -3.54
CA ILE A 164 -1.99 4.52 -4.62
C ILE A 164 -2.94 4.19 -5.78
N VAL A 165 -2.96 2.93 -6.25
CA VAL A 165 -3.80 2.53 -7.39
C VAL A 165 -5.29 2.60 -7.05
N VAL A 166 -5.69 2.05 -5.90
CA VAL A 166 -7.09 2.12 -5.43
C VAL A 166 -7.52 3.56 -5.18
N HIS A 167 -6.61 4.39 -4.71
CA HIS A 167 -6.91 5.78 -4.42
C HIS A 167 -7.00 6.61 -5.71
N MET A 168 -6.17 6.38 -6.73
CA MET A 168 -6.37 7.05 -8.02
C MET A 168 -7.71 6.68 -8.67
N THR A 169 -8.09 5.40 -8.65
CA THR A 169 -9.38 4.98 -9.21
C THR A 169 -10.56 5.52 -8.41
N LEU A 170 -10.44 5.62 -7.10
CA LEU A 170 -11.37 6.33 -6.23
C LEU A 170 -11.56 7.79 -6.61
N ILE A 171 -10.45 8.49 -6.86
CA ILE A 171 -10.43 9.92 -7.12
C ILE A 171 -11.10 10.25 -8.43
N PHE A 172 -10.67 9.57 -9.49
CA PHE A 172 -11.28 9.73 -10.81
C PHE A 172 -12.71 9.20 -10.84
N GLY A 173 -12.99 8.13 -10.09
CA GLY A 173 -14.32 7.57 -9.93
C GLY A 173 -15.29 8.54 -9.26
N PHE A 174 -14.91 9.18 -8.15
CA PHE A 174 -15.74 10.17 -7.48
C PHE A 174 -15.92 11.44 -8.32
N LEU A 175 -14.88 11.88 -9.03
CA LEU A 175 -15.01 12.99 -9.98
C LEU A 175 -16.05 12.67 -11.05
N ALA A 176 -16.07 11.45 -11.58
CA ALA A 176 -17.07 11.01 -12.55
C ALA A 176 -18.48 10.96 -11.95
N VAL A 177 -18.62 10.60 -10.67
CA VAL A 177 -19.91 10.54 -9.94
C VAL A 177 -20.47 11.91 -9.62
N ALA A 178 -19.61 12.86 -9.24
CA ALA A 178 -20.00 14.26 -9.08
C ALA A 178 -20.62 14.83 -10.37
N ILE A 179 -20.25 14.26 -11.53
CA ILE A 179 -20.79 14.60 -12.85
C ILE A 179 -22.05 13.78 -13.20
N THR A 180 -22.18 12.53 -12.71
CA THR A 180 -23.22 11.56 -13.14
C THR A 180 -24.35 11.28 -12.14
N SER A 181 -24.36 11.94 -10.97
CA SER A 181 -25.50 11.98 -10.03
C SER A 181 -25.93 10.64 -9.40
N ALA A 182 -25.06 9.61 -9.39
CA ALA A 182 -25.35 8.28 -8.84
C ALA A 182 -24.38 7.86 -7.71
N PRO A 183 -24.46 8.49 -6.52
CA PRO A 183 -23.50 8.28 -5.43
C PRO A 183 -23.56 6.87 -4.80
N ASP A 184 -24.73 6.27 -4.60
CA ASP A 184 -24.82 4.99 -3.86
C ASP A 184 -24.21 3.80 -4.62
N ALA A 185 -24.44 3.73 -5.93
CA ALA A 185 -23.83 2.70 -6.80
C ALA A 185 -22.30 2.80 -6.79
N PHE A 186 -21.76 4.02 -6.68
CA PHE A 186 -20.33 4.25 -6.62
C PHE A 186 -19.70 3.70 -5.34
N PHE A 187 -20.30 3.96 -4.17
CA PHE A 187 -19.78 3.47 -2.90
C PHE A 187 -19.71 1.94 -2.88
N GLY A 188 -20.74 1.26 -3.41
CA GLY A 188 -20.72 -0.19 -3.58
C GLY A 188 -19.61 -0.68 -4.51
N VAL A 189 -19.46 -0.08 -5.70
CA VAL A 189 -18.38 -0.44 -6.65
C VAL A 189 -17.01 -0.19 -6.04
N PHE A 190 -16.85 0.92 -5.32
CA PHE A 190 -15.61 1.25 -4.64
C PHE A 190 -15.23 0.21 -3.58
N VAL A 191 -16.15 -0.14 -2.68
CA VAL A 191 -15.93 -1.18 -1.64
C VAL A 191 -15.47 -2.48 -2.29
N VAL A 192 -16.12 -2.88 -3.40
CA VAL A 192 -15.77 -4.10 -4.15
C VAL A 192 -14.38 -4.00 -4.78
N LEU A 193 -14.10 -2.94 -5.53
CA LEU A 193 -12.80 -2.76 -6.22
C LEU A 193 -11.64 -2.66 -5.22
N LYS A 194 -11.85 -1.98 -4.09
CA LYS A 194 -10.85 -1.92 -3.01
C LYS A 194 -10.61 -3.30 -2.42
N SER A 195 -11.67 -4.05 -2.12
CA SER A 195 -11.56 -5.40 -1.56
C SER A 195 -10.84 -6.36 -2.50
N LEU A 196 -11.16 -6.31 -3.80
CA LEU A 196 -10.49 -7.11 -4.84
C LEU A 196 -9.00 -6.76 -4.96
N THR A 197 -8.66 -5.47 -4.90
CA THR A 197 -7.27 -5.02 -4.99
C THR A 197 -6.48 -5.37 -3.73
N ALA A 198 -7.13 -5.37 -2.57
CA ALA A 198 -6.52 -5.85 -1.35
C ALA A 198 -6.23 -7.37 -1.47
N LEU A 199 -7.23 -8.15 -1.93
CA LEU A 199 -7.13 -9.59 -2.11
C LEU A 199 -6.08 -10.01 -3.15
N SER A 200 -5.89 -9.23 -4.23
CA SER A 200 -4.91 -9.56 -5.28
C SER A 200 -3.47 -9.64 -4.75
N GLY A 201 -3.14 -8.91 -3.68
CA GLY A 201 -1.82 -8.99 -3.06
C GLY A 201 -1.61 -10.20 -2.14
N ALA A 202 -2.61 -11.06 -1.96
CA ALA A 202 -2.41 -12.40 -1.38
C ALA A 202 -1.81 -13.39 -2.41
N ILE A 203 -1.82 -13.03 -3.70
CA ILE A 203 -1.26 -13.84 -4.77
C ILE A 203 0.27 -13.63 -4.80
N PRO A 204 1.09 -14.70 -4.80
CA PRO A 204 2.54 -14.59 -4.91
C PRO A 204 2.96 -13.81 -6.16
N GLN A 205 3.77 -12.78 -6.00
CA GLN A 205 4.33 -12.06 -7.14
C GLN A 205 5.31 -12.97 -7.89
N TYR A 206 5.00 -13.26 -9.15
CA TYR A 206 5.85 -14.08 -10.01
C TYR A 206 7.03 -13.27 -10.51
N GLU A 207 8.23 -13.52 -9.96
CA GLU A 207 9.49 -12.94 -10.41
C GLU A 207 10.34 -13.99 -11.16
N PRO A 208 10.21 -14.12 -12.49
CA PRO A 208 10.97 -15.12 -13.24
C PRO A 208 12.46 -14.79 -13.26
N ALA A 209 13.30 -15.81 -13.10
CA ALA A 209 14.76 -15.67 -13.11
C ALA A 209 15.31 -15.27 -14.49
N SER A 210 14.64 -15.71 -15.56
CA SER A 210 14.96 -15.38 -16.95
C SER A 210 13.76 -14.71 -17.63
N ALA A 211 14.04 -13.87 -18.63
CA ALA A 211 13.01 -13.20 -19.40
C ALA A 211 12.11 -14.27 -20.10
N PRO A 212 10.78 -14.20 -19.94
CA PRO A 212 9.89 -15.10 -20.66
C PRO A 212 10.08 -14.97 -22.17
N LYS A 213 10.12 -16.10 -22.88
CA LYS A 213 10.38 -16.13 -24.32
C LYS A 213 9.36 -15.31 -25.12
N TRP A 214 8.09 -15.35 -24.72
CA TRP A 214 7.02 -14.59 -25.37
C TRP A 214 7.21 -13.07 -25.21
N LEU A 215 7.60 -12.62 -24.01
CA LEU A 215 7.78 -11.21 -23.70
C LEU A 215 8.98 -10.64 -24.45
N SER A 216 10.07 -11.41 -24.48
CA SER A 216 11.28 -11.06 -25.22
C SER A 216 11.00 -10.96 -26.73
N SER A 217 10.18 -11.87 -27.28
CA SER A 217 9.78 -11.81 -28.69
C SER A 217 8.94 -10.57 -29.04
N ILE A 218 8.15 -10.05 -28.09
CA ILE A 218 7.37 -8.83 -28.30
C ILE A 218 8.26 -7.61 -28.14
N MET A 219 9.07 -7.57 -27.08
CA MET A 219 9.86 -6.38 -26.75
C MET A 219 11.02 -6.14 -27.70
N ASN A 220 11.58 -7.19 -28.29
CA ASN A 220 12.58 -7.08 -29.35
C ASN A 220 11.98 -6.65 -30.70
N ARG A 221 10.64 -6.61 -30.86
CA ARG A 221 9.97 -6.11 -32.07
C ARG A 221 9.54 -4.65 -31.98
N VAL A 222 9.45 -4.11 -30.77
CA VAL A 222 9.11 -2.69 -30.54
C VAL A 222 10.41 -1.88 -30.65
N PRO A 223 10.39 -0.66 -31.26
CA PRO A 223 11.57 0.21 -31.27
C PRO A 223 12.06 0.44 -29.84
N ASN A 224 13.24 -0.11 -29.54
CA ASN A 224 13.78 -0.08 -28.18
C ASN A 224 14.32 1.33 -27.88
N VAL A 225 14.14 1.79 -26.63
CA VAL A 225 14.66 3.10 -26.16
C VAL A 225 16.20 3.11 -26.16
N ARG A 226 16.83 1.92 -26.15
CA ARG A 226 18.28 1.73 -26.26
C ARG A 226 18.60 0.98 -27.56
N PRO A 227 19.06 1.68 -28.61
CA PRO A 227 19.42 1.04 -29.87
C PRO A 227 20.55 0.01 -29.68
N GLY A 228 20.34 -1.24 -30.10
CA GLY A 228 21.36 -2.29 -30.12
C GLY A 228 21.36 -3.28 -28.94
N GLU A 229 20.59 -3.04 -27.88
CA GLU A 229 20.48 -3.97 -26.75
C GLU A 229 19.26 -4.89 -26.90
N ARG A 230 19.46 -6.20 -26.68
CA ARG A 230 18.35 -7.17 -26.65
C ARG A 230 17.64 -7.09 -25.29
N PHE A 231 16.33 -7.28 -25.29
CA PHE A 231 15.52 -7.25 -24.08
C PHE A 231 16.01 -8.23 -23.00
N GLU A 232 16.49 -9.41 -23.40
CA GLU A 232 17.00 -10.44 -22.50
C GLU A 232 18.26 -9.96 -21.72
N GLU A 233 19.11 -9.17 -22.36
CA GLU A 233 20.33 -8.63 -21.78
C GLU A 233 20.00 -7.53 -20.77
N VAL A 234 19.08 -6.62 -21.13
CA VAL A 234 18.57 -5.60 -20.22
C VAL A 234 17.89 -6.24 -19.01
N TRP A 235 17.06 -7.26 -19.22
CA TRP A 235 16.43 -8.01 -18.14
C TRP A 235 17.46 -8.65 -17.21
N ALA A 236 18.48 -9.30 -17.75
CA ALA A 236 19.54 -9.93 -16.96
C ALA A 236 20.33 -8.89 -16.15
N GLN A 237 20.66 -7.75 -16.75
CA GLN A 237 21.35 -6.63 -16.07
C GLN A 237 20.50 -6.06 -14.94
N ASP A 238 19.21 -5.80 -15.18
CA ASP A 238 18.27 -5.29 -14.19
C ASP A 238 18.12 -6.28 -13.02
N ARG A 239 18.02 -7.59 -13.29
CA ARG A 239 17.97 -8.62 -12.25
C ARG A 239 19.26 -8.70 -11.45
N ALA A 240 20.42 -8.58 -12.09
CA ALA A 240 21.72 -8.59 -11.41
C ALA A 240 21.90 -7.33 -10.52
N ALA A 241 21.52 -6.16 -11.03
CA ALA A 241 21.54 -4.91 -10.28
C ALA A 241 20.60 -4.98 -9.07
N GLU A 242 19.38 -5.49 -9.25
CA GLU A 242 18.42 -5.69 -8.16
C GLU A 242 18.92 -6.69 -7.10
N GLN A 243 19.57 -7.77 -7.51
CA GLN A 243 20.20 -8.70 -6.56
C GLN A 243 21.35 -8.06 -5.78
N ALA A 244 22.20 -7.27 -6.45
CA ALA A 244 23.29 -6.54 -5.81
C ALA A 244 22.76 -5.53 -4.78
N ARG A 245 21.68 -4.82 -5.13
CA ARG A 245 20.95 -3.89 -4.25
C ARG A 245 20.41 -4.60 -3.01
N ARG A 246 19.69 -5.71 -3.20
CA ARG A 246 19.16 -6.53 -2.09
C ARG A 246 20.30 -6.98 -1.17
N ARG A 247 21.40 -7.50 -1.73
CA ARG A 247 22.58 -7.90 -0.95
C ARG A 247 23.20 -6.75 -0.17
N HIS A 248 23.29 -5.54 -0.75
CA HIS A 248 23.76 -4.36 -0.03
C HIS A 248 22.87 -4.04 1.17
N ASN A 249 21.56 -3.98 0.95
CA ASN A 249 20.59 -3.62 1.99
C ASN A 249 20.55 -4.64 3.15
N GLU A 250 20.89 -5.91 2.90
CA GLU A 250 20.98 -6.97 3.93
C GLU A 250 22.29 -6.98 4.72
N LYS A 251 23.31 -6.18 4.35
CA LYS A 251 24.58 -6.16 5.09
C LYS A 251 24.37 -5.60 6.50
N PRO A 252 25.03 -6.15 7.54
CA PRO A 252 25.05 -5.52 8.86
C PRO A 252 25.60 -4.10 8.78
N TRP A 253 24.95 -3.17 9.48
CA TRP A 253 25.44 -1.80 9.57
C TRP A 253 26.67 -1.75 10.50
N ALA A 254 27.85 -1.54 9.92
CA ALA A 254 29.05 -1.24 10.69
C ALA A 254 28.89 0.17 11.26
N ARG A 255 28.59 0.28 12.56
CA ARG A 255 28.67 1.56 13.27
C ARG A 255 30.10 2.06 13.13
N ARG A 256 30.30 3.12 12.36
CA ARG A 256 31.52 3.92 12.42
C ARG A 256 31.46 4.82 13.64
#